data_AF-A0A2P2BWQ1-F1
#
_entry.id   AF-A0A2P2BWQ1-F1
#
_cell.length_a   1.000
_cell.length_b   1.000
_cell.length_c   1.000
_cell.angle_alpha   90.00
_cell.angle_beta   90.00
_cell.angle_gamma   90.00
#
_symmetry.space_group_name_H-M   'P 1'
#
loop_
_entity.id
_entity.type
_entity.pdbx_description
1 polymer ?
#
loop_
_entity_poly.entity_id
_entity_poly.type
_entity_poly.pdbx_seq_one_letter_code
_entity_poly.pdbx_strand_id
1 'polypeptide(L)'
;MIDLVKPVLGFNELFSIGFNYVKEKYKFYERGHLEHSISMGPQTVETPFISLIEKRKLEASMILCIETPCYISGFGGFNIKDMILVTEDGCEVLTPLTPHYK
;
A
#
# COMPACT_ATOMS: atom_id res chain seq x y z
N MET A 1 7.40 -4.35 2.42
CA MET A 1 6.25 -3.53 2.87
C MET A 1 5.08 -4.44 3.22
N ILE A 2 4.64 -5.30 2.30
CA ILE A 2 3.59 -6.32 2.55
C ILE A 2 3.92 -7.16 3.80
N ASP A 3 5.13 -7.70 3.92
CA ASP A 3 5.53 -8.54 5.08
C ASP A 3 5.45 -7.85 6.45
N LEU A 4 5.32 -6.51 6.48
CA LEU A 4 5.20 -5.75 7.73
C LEU A 4 3.74 -5.51 8.11
N VAL A 5 2.80 -5.78 7.20
CA VAL A 5 1.37 -5.60 7.43
C VAL A 5 0.90 -6.62 8.46
N LYS A 6 0.36 -6.10 9.55
CA LYS A 6 -0.30 -6.84 10.63
C LYS A 6 -1.14 -5.88 11.46
N PRO A 7 -2.04 -6.37 12.32
CA PRO A 7 -2.80 -5.52 13.22
C PRO A 7 -1.90 -4.63 14.08
N VAL A 8 -2.44 -3.50 14.54
CA VAL A 8 -1.77 -2.49 15.38
C VAL A 8 -0.82 -1.55 14.63
N LEU A 9 -0.27 -1.94 13.47
CA LEU A 9 0.53 -1.03 12.64
C LEU A 9 -0.30 0.19 12.21
N GLY A 10 0.27 1.39 12.25
CA GLY A 10 -0.43 2.60 11.80
C GLY A 10 -0.48 2.71 10.28
N PHE A 11 -1.57 3.24 9.72
CA PHE A 11 -1.64 3.57 8.28
C PHE A 11 -0.57 4.59 7.88
N ASN A 12 -0.34 5.62 8.71
CA ASN A 12 0.73 6.59 8.54
C ASN A 12 2.15 5.99 8.61
N GLU A 13 2.34 4.99 9.45
CA GLU A 13 3.60 4.27 9.59
C GLU A 13 3.87 3.42 8.35
N LEU A 14 2.87 2.66 7.89
CA LEU A 14 2.93 1.90 6.64
C LEU A 14 3.21 2.81 5.44
N PHE A 15 2.55 3.98 5.37
CA PHE A 15 2.85 5.02 4.38
C PHE A 15 4.32 5.44 4.45
N SER A 16 4.82 5.76 5.64
CA SER A 16 6.20 6.24 5.83
C SER A 16 7.23 5.19 5.41
N ILE A 17 6.98 3.91 5.72
CA ILE A 17 7.85 2.79 5.31
C ILE A 17 7.96 2.73 3.78
N GLY A 18 6.83 2.66 3.07
CA GLY A 18 6.83 2.55 1.60
C GLY A 18 7.36 3.82 0.93
N PHE A 19 6.92 4.99 1.39
CA PHE A 19 7.31 6.28 0.82
C PHE A 19 8.81 6.53 0.96
N ASN A 20 9.35 6.37 2.18
CA ASN A 20 10.77 6.66 2.44
C ASN A 20 11.69 5.71 1.67
N TYR A 21 11.32 4.42 1.55
CA TYR A 21 12.10 3.45 0.77
C TYR A 21 12.29 3.88 -0.70
N VAL A 22 11.22 4.37 -1.33
CA VAL A 22 11.30 4.85 -2.73
C VAL A 22 11.99 6.21 -2.81
N LYS A 23 11.66 7.15 -1.90
CA LYS A 23 12.26 8.50 -1.85
C LYS A 23 13.76 8.47 -1.62
N GLU A 24 14.26 7.49 -0.86
CA GLU A 24 15.69 7.31 -0.64
C GLU A 24 16.44 7.06 -1.94
N LYS A 25 15.90 6.17 -2.79
CA LYS A 25 16.47 5.77 -4.09
C LYS A 25 16.21 6.81 -5.18
N TYR A 26 15.04 7.42 -5.18
CA TYR A 26 14.58 8.37 -6.20
C TYR A 26 14.18 9.69 -5.54
N LYS A 27 15.11 10.64 -5.48
CA LYS A 27 14.90 11.93 -4.78
C LYS A 27 13.73 12.76 -5.34
N PHE A 28 13.37 12.55 -6.60
CA PHE A 28 12.21 13.20 -7.25
C PHE A 28 10.86 12.58 -6.86
N TYR A 29 10.83 11.45 -6.14
CA TYR A 29 9.60 10.75 -5.82
C TYR A 29 8.67 11.60 -4.95
N GLU A 30 7.42 11.77 -5.37
CA GLU A 30 6.39 12.52 -4.65
C GLU A 30 5.05 11.79 -4.72
N ARG A 31 4.36 11.70 -3.58
CA ARG A 31 3.06 11.02 -3.43
C ARG A 31 2.30 11.59 -2.22
N GLY A 32 0.98 11.72 -2.35
CA GLY A 32 0.08 12.10 -1.25
C GLY A 32 -0.47 10.92 -0.45
N HIS A 33 -0.55 9.75 -1.07
CA HIS A 33 -0.88 8.47 -0.46
C HIS A 33 -0.15 7.37 -1.24
N LEU A 34 0.05 6.24 -0.57
CA LEU A 34 0.37 5.02 -1.28
C LEU A 34 -0.95 4.43 -1.79
N GLU A 35 -1.93 4.21 -0.91
CA GLU A 35 -3.07 3.29 -1.20
C GLU A 35 -4.40 3.68 -0.58
N HIS A 36 -5.37 2.76 -0.72
CA HIS A 36 -6.70 2.77 -0.15
C HIS A 36 -7.16 1.38 0.28
N SER A 37 -8.19 1.35 1.13
CA SER A 37 -9.01 0.16 1.35
C SER A 37 -9.79 -0.18 0.08
N ILE A 38 -10.13 -1.45 -0.10
CA ILE A 38 -10.96 -1.92 -1.20
C ILE A 38 -11.92 -3.00 -0.70
N SER A 39 -13.10 -3.06 -1.29
CA SER A 39 -14.09 -4.09 -0.98
C SER A 39 -14.78 -4.59 -2.25
N MET A 40 -15.76 -5.49 -2.11
CA MET A 40 -16.65 -5.87 -3.21
C MET A 40 -17.80 -4.86 -3.42
N GLY A 41 -17.75 -3.72 -2.75
CA GLY A 41 -18.67 -2.61 -2.96
C GLY A 41 -18.52 -2.00 -4.35
N PRO A 42 -19.43 -1.08 -4.71
CA PRO A 42 -19.40 -0.45 -6.03
C PRO A 42 -18.22 0.52 -6.21
N GLN A 43 -17.50 0.87 -5.14
CA GLN A 43 -16.32 1.71 -5.18
C GLN A 43 -15.06 0.88 -5.28
N THR A 44 -14.20 1.22 -6.24
CA THR A 44 -12.85 0.66 -6.34
C THR A 44 -11.87 1.28 -5.34
N VAL A 45 -12.26 2.35 -4.65
CA VAL A 45 -11.46 3.12 -3.70
C VAL A 45 -12.30 3.45 -2.48
N GLU A 46 -11.86 3.00 -1.31
CA GLU A 46 -12.54 3.21 -0.03
C GLU A 46 -11.56 3.71 1.03
N THR A 47 -12.08 4.46 2.00
CA THR A 47 -11.29 4.79 3.20
C THR A 47 -11.14 3.55 4.08
N PRO A 48 -10.07 3.42 4.89
CA PRO A 48 -8.91 4.30 5.04
C PRO A 48 -7.97 4.38 3.84
N PHE A 49 -7.24 5.49 3.74
CA PHE A 49 -6.10 5.65 2.82
C PHE A 49 -4.79 5.41 3.56
N ILE A 50 -3.84 4.71 2.93
CA ILE A 50 -2.46 4.62 3.43
C ILE A 50 -1.77 5.95 3.11
N SER A 51 -1.82 6.86 4.07
CA SER A 51 -1.35 8.25 3.94
C SER A 51 -0.76 8.75 5.26
N LEU A 52 0.06 9.80 5.19
CA LEU A 52 0.72 10.37 6.37
C LEU A 52 -0.25 10.88 7.45
N ILE A 53 -1.47 11.27 7.07
CA ILE A 53 -2.46 11.86 7.97
C ILE A 53 -3.44 10.85 8.59
N GLU A 54 -3.47 9.61 8.09
CA GLU A 54 -4.36 8.57 8.59
C GLU A 54 -3.80 7.94 9.87
N LYS A 55 -4.48 8.18 10.99
CA LYS A 55 -4.03 7.78 12.34
C LYS A 55 -4.63 6.44 12.80
N ARG A 56 -5.56 5.87 12.04
CA ARG A 56 -6.10 4.55 12.33
C ARG A 56 -4.99 3.51 12.32
N LYS A 57 -5.24 2.41 13.02
CA LYS A 57 -4.40 1.21 12.99
C LYS A 57 -5.00 0.21 12.01
N LEU A 58 -4.15 -0.66 11.48
CA LEU A 58 -4.58 -1.84 10.76
C LEU A 58 -5.31 -2.78 11.72
N GLU A 59 -6.40 -3.37 11.24
CA GLU A 59 -7.20 -4.36 11.95
C GLU A 59 -7.33 -5.61 11.08
N ALA A 60 -7.45 -6.77 11.72
CA ALA A 60 -7.72 -8.01 11.02
C ALA A 60 -9.01 -7.89 10.19
N SER A 61 -9.08 -8.62 9.08
CA SER A 61 -10.16 -8.57 8.08
C SER A 61 -10.21 -7.31 7.21
N MET A 62 -9.30 -6.34 7.38
CA MET A 62 -9.14 -5.27 6.39
C MET A 62 -8.61 -5.84 5.08
N ILE A 63 -9.15 -5.37 3.95
CA ILE A 63 -8.60 -5.64 2.62
C ILE A 63 -8.03 -4.34 2.07
N LEU A 64 -6.74 -4.36 1.77
CA LEU A 64 -6.01 -3.18 1.34
C LEU A 64 -5.36 -3.43 -0.02
N CYS A 65 -5.33 -2.38 -0.81
CA CYS A 65 -4.37 -2.28 -1.90
C CYS A 65 -2.99 -1.91 -1.34
N ILE A 66 -1.91 -2.42 -1.94
CA ILE A 66 -0.51 -2.13 -1.61
C ILE A 66 0.28 -1.87 -2.89
N GLU A 67 0.81 -0.67 -3.06
CA GLU A 67 1.40 -0.14 -4.30
C GLU A 67 2.41 1.00 -3.96
N THR A 68 3.37 1.23 -4.85
CA THR A 68 4.35 2.34 -4.74
C THR A 68 4.62 2.93 -6.12
N PRO A 69 3.63 3.61 -6.70
CA PRO A 69 3.68 4.00 -8.10
C PRO A 69 4.68 5.12 -8.29
N CYS A 70 5.64 4.93 -9.21
CA CYS A 70 6.69 5.89 -9.48
C CYS A 70 6.51 6.49 -10.87
N TYR A 71 6.38 7.82 -10.94
CA TYR A 71 6.23 8.57 -12.18
C TYR A 71 7.46 9.44 -12.41
N ILE A 72 8.03 9.31 -13.61
CA ILE A 72 9.28 9.93 -14.04
C ILE A 72 8.95 10.88 -15.19
N SER A 73 9.04 12.18 -14.91
CA SER A 73 8.73 13.23 -15.88
C SER A 73 9.56 13.07 -17.16
N GLY A 74 8.90 13.11 -18.31
CA GLY A 74 9.53 12.95 -19.62
C GLY A 74 9.92 11.52 -20.03
N PHE A 75 9.68 10.52 -19.18
CA PHE A 75 10.03 9.12 -19.48
C PHE A 75 8.82 8.18 -19.39
N GLY A 76 8.05 8.25 -18.29
CA GLY A 76 6.91 7.37 -18.06
C GLY A 76 6.75 7.05 -16.58
N GLY A 77 6.02 5.99 -16.25
CA GLY A 77 5.87 5.53 -14.88
C GLY A 77 5.57 4.05 -14.82
N PHE A 78 5.73 3.47 -13.64
CA PHE A 78 5.39 2.09 -13.39
C PHE A 78 4.66 1.98 -12.06
N ASN A 79 3.84 0.93 -11.96
CA ASN A 79 3.10 0.62 -10.76
C ASN A 79 2.95 -0.88 -10.62
N ILE A 80 3.28 -1.40 -9.45
CA ILE A 80 3.05 -2.78 -9.05
C ILE A 80 2.13 -2.70 -7.84
N LYS A 81 0.99 -3.38 -7.95
CA LYS A 81 -0.11 -3.30 -7.00
C LYS A 81 -0.56 -4.71 -6.63
N ASP A 82 -0.68 -4.95 -5.33
CA ASP A 82 -1.27 -6.17 -4.79
C ASP A 82 -2.45 -5.86 -3.88
N MET A 83 -3.41 -6.78 -3.84
CA MET A 83 -4.42 -6.78 -2.80
C MET A 83 -3.99 -7.72 -1.68
N ILE A 84 -4.15 -7.28 -0.44
CA ILE A 84 -3.85 -8.08 0.74
C ILE A 84 -5.04 -8.13 1.68
N LEU A 85 -5.19 -9.25 2.37
CA LEU A 85 -6.03 -9.41 3.55
C LEU A 85 -5.16 -9.28 4.79
N VAL A 86 -5.49 -8.39 5.72
CA VAL A 86 -4.84 -8.32 7.04
C VAL A 86 -5.37 -9.48 7.90
N THR A 87 -4.48 -10.37 8.35
CA THR A 87 -4.82 -11.48 9.26
C THR A 87 -4.60 -11.07 10.73
N GLU A 88 -4.88 -11.96 11.67
CA GLU A 88 -4.65 -11.70 13.11
C GLU A 88 -3.16 -11.44 13.45
N ASP A 89 -2.24 -11.99 12.67
CA ASP A 89 -0.81 -12.02 12.94
C ASP A 89 0.07 -11.53 11.77
N GLY A 90 -0.53 -11.14 10.65
CA GLY A 90 0.19 -10.78 9.43
C GLY A 90 -0.73 -10.35 8.28
N CYS A 91 -0.43 -10.84 7.08
CA CYS A 91 -1.28 -10.64 5.90
C CYS A 91 -1.20 -11.83 4.93
N GLU A 92 -2.24 -11.95 4.10
CA GLU A 92 -2.33 -12.86 2.97
C GLU A 92 -2.42 -12.06 1.66
N VAL A 93 -1.65 -12.45 0.65
CA VAL A 93 -1.69 -11.82 -0.69
C VAL A 93 -2.81 -12.46 -1.52
N LEU A 94 -3.75 -11.63 -1.97
CA LEU A 94 -4.90 -12.05 -2.77
C LEU A 94 -4.65 -11.97 -4.29
N THR A 95 -3.50 -11.43 -4.70
CA THR A 95 -3.08 -11.28 -6.11
C THR A 95 -1.76 -12.01 -6.42
N PRO A 96 -1.65 -13.33 -6.20
CA PRO A 96 -0.39 -14.07 -6.27
C PRO A 96 0.19 -14.25 -7.68
N LEU A 97 -0.48 -13.73 -8.71
CA LEU A 97 -0.06 -13.85 -10.11
C LEU A 97 0.70 -12.62 -10.62
N THR A 98 0.99 -11.65 -9.75
CA THR A 98 1.80 -10.49 -10.11
C THR A 98 3.27 -10.89 -10.40
N PRO A 99 3.99 -10.16 -11.28
CA PRO A 99 5.25 -10.63 -11.86
C PRO A 99 6.40 -10.86 -10.88
N HIS A 100 6.32 -10.33 -9.66
CA HIS A 100 7.39 -10.36 -8.67
C HIS A 100 7.27 -11.53 -7.67
N TYR A 101 6.22 -12.35 -7.79
CA TYR A 101 6.07 -13.61 -7.04
C TYR A 101 6.45 -14.85 -7.88
N LYS A 102 7.08 -14.67 -9.04
CA LYS A 102 7.58 -15.74 -9.92
C LYS A 102 9.09 -15.88 -9.87
#